data_AF-X1KM53-F1
#
_entry.id   AF-X1KM53-F1
#
_cell.length_a   1.000
_cell.length_b   1.000
_cell.length_c   1.000
_cell.angle_alpha   90.00
_cell.angle_beta   90.00
_cell.angle_gamma   90.00
#
_symmetry.space_group_name_H-M   'P 1'
#
loop_
_entity.id
_entity.type
_entity.pdbx_description
1 polymer ?
#
loop_
_entity_poly.entity_id
_entity_poly.type
_entity_poly.pdbx_seq_one_letter_code
_entity_poly.pdbx_strand_id
1 'polypeptide(L)'
;SHSEGANAFIGAINILRDFETKKEDVEQTLNEIKKVESTLKDLKSKMIELSKAIESQPRITTAFNKAKRHTLSVLDKFANIIENSIYLTIDIERALEEIIPS
;
A
#
# COMPACT_ATOMS: atom_id res chain seq x y z
N SER A 1 -14.78 -2.21 -6.33
CA SER A 1 -14.26 -2.50 -4.99
C SER A 1 -13.11 -1.58 -4.57
N HIS A 2 -11.99 -1.41 -5.31
CA HIS A 2 -10.94 -0.44 -4.92
C HIS A 2 -11.40 1.03 -4.97
N SER A 3 -12.23 1.39 -5.95
CA SER A 3 -12.78 2.75 -6.07
C SER A 3 -13.77 3.12 -4.96
N GLU A 4 -14.55 2.15 -4.46
CA GLU A 4 -15.57 2.41 -3.43
C GLU A 4 -14.95 2.71 -2.07
N GLY A 5 -13.86 2.02 -1.72
CA GLY A 5 -13.11 2.28 -0.48
C GLY A 5 -12.40 3.64 -0.51
N ALA A 6 -11.75 3.99 -1.63
CA ALA A 6 -11.14 5.30 -1.83
C ALA A 6 -12.18 6.43 -1.78
N ASN A 7 -13.33 6.24 -2.44
CA ASN A 7 -14.42 7.21 -2.45
C ASN A 7 -15.06 7.40 -1.06
N ALA A 8 -15.20 6.33 -0.28
CA ALA A 8 -15.69 6.42 1.09
C ALA A 8 -14.71 7.17 2.01
N PHE A 9 -13.41 6.94 1.83
CA PHE A 9 -12.37 7.66 2.57
C PHE A 9 -12.29 9.13 2.19
N ILE A 10 -12.35 9.46 0.90
CA ILE A 10 -12.42 10.86 0.43
C ILE A 10 -13.68 11.53 0.98
N GLY A 11 -14.82 10.82 1.04
CA GLY A 11 -16.04 11.30 1.69
C GLY A 11 -15.84 11.60 3.18
N ALA A 12 -15.18 10.71 3.93
CA ALA A 12 -14.87 10.94 5.34
C ALA A 12 -13.90 12.12 5.55
N ILE A 13 -12.93 12.29 4.67
CA ILE A 13 -11.98 13.41 4.67
C ILE A 13 -12.71 14.74 4.42
N ASN A 14 -13.64 14.80 3.45
CA ASN A 14 -14.47 15.98 3.23
C ASN A 14 -15.34 16.32 4.45
N ILE A 15 -15.87 15.31 5.16
CA ILE A 15 -16.60 15.51 6.40
C ILE A 15 -15.67 16.07 7.50
N LEU A 16 -14.44 15.58 7.62
CA LEU A 16 -13.44 16.12 8.55
C LEU A 16 -13.08 17.58 8.25
N ARG A 17 -13.12 17.99 6.98
CA ARG A 17 -12.93 19.40 6.60
C ARG A 17 -14.08 20.29 7.07
N ASP A 18 -15.30 19.76 7.07
CA ASP A 18 -16.52 20.50 7.44
C ASP A 18 -16.73 20.56 8.97
N PHE A 19 -16.08 19.70 9.75
CA PHE A 19 -16.00 19.77 11.20
C PHE A 19 -14.76 20.57 11.65
N GLU A 20 -14.82 21.23 12.82
CA GLU A 20 -13.70 21.94 13.48
C GLU A 20 -12.60 20.95 13.94
N THR A 21 -12.10 20.13 13.03
CA THR A 21 -11.03 19.18 13.29
C THR A 21 -9.75 19.96 13.58
N LYS A 22 -9.10 19.69 14.70
CA LYS A 22 -7.88 20.39 15.07
C LYS A 22 -6.82 20.09 14.02
N LYS A 23 -6.18 21.14 13.49
CA LYS A 23 -5.08 21.03 12.53
C LYS A 23 -4.02 20.00 12.96
N GLU A 24 -3.72 19.97 14.26
CA GLU A 24 -2.80 19.02 14.90
C GLU A 24 -3.21 17.55 14.69
N ASP A 25 -4.50 17.22 14.75
CA ASP A 25 -5.01 15.85 14.56
C ASP A 25 -4.89 15.42 13.08
N VAL A 26 -5.11 16.36 12.15
CA VAL A 26 -4.97 16.14 10.70
C VAL A 26 -3.49 15.95 10.34
N GLU A 27 -2.60 16.78 10.89
CA GLU A 27 -1.15 16.65 10.73
C GLU A 27 -0.61 15.33 11.30
N GLN A 28 -1.10 14.91 12.48
CA GLN A 28 -0.74 13.62 13.05
C GLN A 28 -1.19 12.47 12.14
N THR A 29 -2.42 12.53 11.63
CA THR A 29 -2.96 11.52 10.72
C THR A 29 -2.15 11.46 9.42
N LEU A 30 -1.81 12.61 8.84
CA LEU A 30 -0.96 12.71 7.65
C LEU A 30 0.41 12.05 7.88
N ASN A 31 1.03 12.30 9.04
CA ASN A 31 2.30 11.67 9.41
C ASN A 31 2.19 10.14 9.54
N GLU A 32 1.11 9.63 10.11
CA GLU A 32 0.87 8.18 10.17
C GLU A 32 0.65 7.57 8.78
N ILE A 33 -0.09 8.24 7.88
CA ILE A 33 -0.24 7.81 6.49
C ILE A 33 1.11 7.75 5.76
N LYS A 34 1.96 8.76 5.94
CA LYS A 34 3.33 8.78 5.39
C LYS A 34 4.19 7.61 5.90
N LYS A 35 4.08 7.26 7.19
CA LYS A 35 4.75 6.07 7.75
C LYS A 35 4.23 4.77 7.15
N VAL A 36 2.91 4.66 6.95
CA VAL A 36 2.30 3.49 6.30
C VAL A 36 2.79 3.37 4.86
N GLU A 37 2.80 4.46 4.08
CA GLU A 37 3.31 4.47 2.70
C GLU A 37 4.78 4.00 2.64
N SER A 38 5.64 4.53 3.51
CA SER A 38 7.04 4.10 3.61
C SER A 38 7.16 2.61 3.97
N THR A 39 6.35 2.12 4.89
CA THR A 39 6.35 0.70 5.29
C THR A 39 5.91 -0.21 4.13
N LEU A 40 4.92 0.21 3.35
CA LEU A 40 4.45 -0.53 2.17
C LEU A 40 5.50 -0.58 1.06
N LYS A 41 6.21 0.53 0.82
CA LYS A 41 7.34 0.59 -0.13
C LYS A 41 8.45 -0.39 0.27
N ASP A 42 8.81 -0.41 1.55
CA ASP A 42 9.79 -1.35 2.12
C ASP A 42 9.37 -2.81 1.96
N LEU A 43 8.09 -3.10 2.27
CA LEU A 43 7.53 -4.44 2.10
C LEU A 43 7.56 -4.89 0.64
N LYS A 44 7.20 -4.01 -0.30
CA LYS A 44 7.29 -4.29 -1.75
C LYS A 44 8.72 -4.63 -2.15
N SER A 45 9.71 -3.87 -1.69
CA SER A 45 11.12 -4.12 -1.98
C SER A 45 11.56 -5.52 -1.49
N LYS A 46 11.27 -5.84 -0.22
CA LYS A 46 11.60 -7.14 0.38
C LYS A 46 10.93 -8.32 -0.33
N MET A 47 9.72 -8.13 -0.85
CA MET A 47 9.05 -9.14 -1.64
C MET A 47 9.68 -9.38 -3.02
N ILE A 48 10.16 -8.32 -3.66
CA ILE A 48 10.90 -8.45 -4.92
C ILE A 48 12.19 -9.24 -4.66
N GLU A 49 12.90 -8.96 -3.57
CA GLU A 49 14.08 -9.71 -3.16
C GLU A 49 13.76 -11.19 -2.90
N LEU A 50 12.69 -11.49 -2.16
CA LEU A 50 12.23 -12.86 -1.91
C LEU A 50 11.90 -13.59 -3.23
N SER A 51 11.22 -12.91 -4.15
CA SER A 51 10.87 -13.47 -5.46
C SER A 51 12.13 -13.82 -6.25
N LYS A 52 13.12 -12.93 -6.29
CA LYS A 52 14.42 -13.19 -6.92
C LYS A 52 15.17 -14.35 -6.26
N ALA A 53 15.14 -14.43 -4.92
CA ALA A 53 15.78 -15.52 -4.18
C ALA A 53 15.14 -16.88 -4.45
N ILE A 54 13.82 -16.93 -4.65
CA ILE A 54 13.10 -18.14 -5.06
C ILE A 54 13.40 -18.46 -6.53
N GLU A 55 13.41 -17.46 -7.40
CA GLU A 55 13.70 -17.60 -8.83
C GLU A 55 15.12 -18.11 -9.11
N SER A 56 16.10 -17.73 -8.29
CA SER A 56 17.48 -18.20 -8.43
C SER A 56 17.69 -19.66 -8.01
N GLN A 57 16.75 -20.27 -7.29
CA GLN A 57 16.87 -21.68 -6.89
C GLN A 57 16.93 -22.62 -8.11
N PRO A 58 17.85 -23.59 -8.15
CA PRO A 58 17.95 -24.52 -9.26
C PRO A 58 16.69 -25.38 -9.40
N ARG A 59 16.50 -25.97 -10.57
CA ARG A 59 15.44 -26.97 -10.78
C ARG A 59 15.84 -28.26 -10.06
N ILE A 60 15.02 -28.71 -9.13
CA ILE A 60 15.29 -29.93 -8.34
C ILE A 60 14.39 -31.07 -8.80
N THR A 61 13.08 -30.98 -8.54
CA THR A 61 12.07 -31.97 -8.95
C THR A 61 10.90 -31.29 -9.63
N THR A 62 10.08 -32.05 -10.37
CA THR A 62 8.85 -31.52 -10.99
C THR A 62 7.91 -30.92 -9.94
N ALA A 63 7.74 -31.59 -8.79
CA ALA A 63 6.91 -31.10 -7.70
C ALA A 63 7.45 -29.79 -7.10
N PHE A 64 8.76 -29.73 -6.83
CA PHE A 64 9.42 -28.52 -6.35
C PHE A 64 9.29 -27.36 -7.36
N ASN A 65 9.51 -27.63 -8.64
CA ASN A 65 9.39 -26.62 -9.70
C ASN A 65 7.95 -26.10 -9.84
N LYS A 66 6.94 -26.96 -9.65
CA LYS A 66 5.53 -26.55 -9.63
C LYS A 66 5.23 -25.66 -8.43
N ALA A 67 5.69 -26.05 -7.24
CA ALA A 67 5.55 -25.25 -6.03
C ALA A 67 6.22 -23.88 -6.18
N LYS A 68 7.47 -23.84 -6.66
CA LYS A 68 8.21 -22.61 -6.96
C LYS A 68 7.44 -21.65 -7.87
N ARG A 69 6.91 -22.13 -9.01
CA ARG A 69 6.09 -21.31 -9.92
C ARG A 69 4.83 -20.78 -9.25
N HIS A 70 4.17 -21.62 -8.45
CA HIS A 70 2.98 -21.22 -7.72
C HIS A 70 3.30 -20.12 -6.70
N THR A 71 4.36 -20.29 -5.90
CA THR A 71 4.82 -19.28 -4.94
C THR A 71 5.15 -17.95 -5.62
N LEU A 72 5.88 -17.98 -6.74
CA LEU A 72 6.17 -16.76 -7.51
C LEU A 72 4.89 -16.06 -8.00
N SER A 73 3.91 -16.82 -8.48
CA SER A 73 2.61 -16.25 -8.90
C SER A 73 1.84 -15.63 -7.73
N VAL A 74 1.91 -16.23 -6.53
CA VAL A 74 1.28 -15.67 -5.33
C VAL A 74 1.99 -14.37 -4.89
N LEU A 75 3.32 -14.37 -4.90
CA LEU A 75 4.11 -13.19 -4.56
C LEU A 75 3.85 -12.02 -5.52
N ASP A 76 3.73 -12.30 -6.82
CA ASP A 76 3.39 -11.29 -7.83
C ASP A 76 2.00 -10.66 -7.58
N LYS A 77 0.98 -11.48 -7.30
CA LYS A 77 -0.35 -10.99 -6.91
C LYS A 77 -0.30 -10.12 -5.66
N PHE A 78 0.46 -10.52 -4.66
CA PHE A 78 0.58 -9.78 -3.42
C PHE A 78 1.37 -8.47 -3.61
N ALA A 79 2.37 -8.45 -4.50
CA ALA A 79 3.10 -7.24 -4.87
C ALA A 79 2.17 -6.21 -5.54
N ASN A 80 1.28 -6.66 -6.43
CA ASN A 80 0.26 -5.81 -7.04
C ASN A 80 -0.72 -5.23 -6.02
N ILE A 81 -1.11 -6.01 -5.01
CA ILE A 81 -1.96 -5.51 -3.91
C ILE A 81 -1.25 -4.41 -3.11
N ILE A 82 0.03 -4.60 -2.78
CA ILE A 82 0.81 -3.59 -2.07
C ILE A 82 0.96 -2.32 -2.91
N GLU A 83 1.20 -2.46 -4.21
CA GLU A 83 1.29 -1.33 -5.13
C GLU A 83 -0.02 -0.52 -5.16
N ASN A 84 -1.17 -1.18 -5.23
CA ASN A 84 -2.47 -0.51 -5.12
C ASN A 84 -2.63 0.20 -3.77
N SER A 85 -2.20 -0.42 -2.67
CA SER A 85 -2.24 0.21 -1.35
C SER A 85 -1.34 1.45 -1.26
N ILE A 86 -0.18 1.45 -1.91
CA ILE A 86 0.70 2.63 -2.00
C ILE A 86 0.00 3.77 -2.73
N TYR A 87 -0.65 3.50 -3.86
CA TYR A 87 -1.41 4.52 -4.58
C TYR A 87 -2.54 5.10 -3.74
N LEU A 88 -3.26 4.25 -3.01
CA LEU A 88 -4.31 4.70 -2.09
C LEU A 88 -3.76 5.59 -0.97
N THR A 89 -2.60 5.27 -0.40
CA THR A 89 -1.98 6.14 0.62
C THR A 89 -1.57 7.49 0.06
N ILE A 90 -1.10 7.57 -1.19
CA ILE A 90 -0.77 8.84 -1.86
C ILE A 90 -2.04 9.68 -2.08
N ASP A 91 -3.14 9.06 -2.50
CA ASP A 91 -4.40 9.77 -2.71
C ASP A 91 -4.96 10.32 -1.38
N ILE A 92 -4.86 9.55 -0.30
CA ILE A 92 -5.23 9.99 1.06
C ILE A 92 -4.33 11.14 1.52
N GLU A 93 -3.02 11.03 1.30
CA GLU A 93 -2.04 12.08 1.65
C GLU A 93 -2.41 13.41 1.00
N ARG A 94 -2.66 13.41 -0.32
CA ARG A 94 -3.09 14.60 -1.07
C ARG A 94 -4.38 15.20 -0.52
N ALA A 95 -5.37 14.35 -0.23
CA ALA A 95 -6.65 14.80 0.29
C ALA A 95 -6.53 15.42 1.70
N LEU A 96 -5.64 14.90 2.55
CA LEU A 96 -5.35 15.48 3.87
C LEU A 96 -4.54 16.79 3.76
N GLU A 97 -3.62 16.89 2.80
CA GLU A 97 -2.87 18.13 2.53
C GLU A 97 -3.79 19.26 2.06
N GLU A 98 -4.87 18.97 1.33
CA GLU A 98 -5.90 19.95 0.96
C GLU A 98 -6.70 20.50 2.16
N ILE A 99 -6.77 19.76 3.27
CA ILE A 99 -7.49 20.18 4.49
C ILE A 99 -6.66 21.15 5.33
N ILE A 100 -5.35 20.96 5.40
CA ILE A 100 -4.47 21.81 6.21
C ILE A 100 -4.22 23.10 5.43
N PRO A 101 -4.82 24.25 5.81
CA PRO A 101 -4.54 25.50 5.11
C PRO A 101 -3.09 25.89 5.39
N SER A 102 -2.38 26.26 4.32
CA SER A 102 -1.09 26.94 4.38
C SER A 102 -1.18 28.23 5.17
#